data_AF-A0A9P5X4C1-F1
#
_entry.id   AF-A0A9P5X4C1-F1
#
_cell.length_a   1.000
_cell.length_b   1.000
_cell.length_c   1.000
_cell.angle_alpha   90.00
_cell.angle_beta   90.00
_cell.angle_gamma   90.00
#
_symmetry.space_group_name_H-M   'P 1'
#
loop_
_entity.id
_entity.type
_entity.pdbx_description
1 polymer ?
#
loop_
_entity_poly.entity_id
_entity_poly.type
_entity_poly.pdbx_seq_one_letter_code
_entity_poly.pdbx_strand_id
1 'polypeptide(L)'
;MRFFTSALFFSLFKVAFSAAVETKVTKAVTIDVVNAQLAPDGFERSTIVANGQFPGPAITAVKGQTLQVTVNNKLTDASMRRSTALNLDGIFFHTADVYEEAEPFVNACPIAPEDSYTYTVPLGSQAGTFWYHSELSVQYVDGFRGPLIIYDPEDPHRSLYDVDDESTIVQLADWWQNSTLPLMSVYEATGVVPICDSG
;
A
#
# COMPACT_ATOMS: atom_id res chain seq x y z
N MET A 1 -8.22 -5.61 86.12
CA MET A 1 -7.19 -5.50 85.07
C MET A 1 -7.88 -5.71 83.73
N ARG A 2 -8.23 -4.64 83.02
CA ARG A 2 -8.90 -4.68 81.70
C ARG A 2 -7.86 -4.31 80.65
N PHE A 3 -7.51 -5.25 79.76
CA PHE A 3 -6.60 -5.00 78.66
C PHE A 3 -7.34 -4.28 77.53
N PHE A 4 -6.79 -3.12 77.10
CA PHE A 4 -7.25 -2.37 75.95
C PHE A 4 -6.63 -2.94 74.65
N THR A 5 -7.44 -2.85 73.61
CA THR A 5 -7.24 -3.24 72.21
C THR A 5 -6.18 -2.41 71.48
N SER A 6 -5.52 -3.02 70.49
CA SER A 6 -5.11 -2.29 69.27
C SER A 6 -4.81 -3.30 68.15
N ALA A 7 -5.68 -3.37 67.15
CA ALA A 7 -5.41 -4.05 65.88
C ALA A 7 -5.12 -2.96 64.84
N LEU A 8 -3.87 -2.86 64.40
CA LEU A 8 -3.50 -2.00 63.28
C LEU A 8 -4.07 -2.58 61.98
N PHE A 9 -4.97 -1.84 61.33
CA PHE A 9 -5.39 -2.11 59.96
C PHE A 9 -4.39 -1.47 58.99
N PHE A 10 -3.58 -2.28 58.31
CA PHE A 10 -2.81 -1.84 57.14
C PHE A 10 -3.75 -1.84 55.92
N SER A 11 -4.06 -0.67 55.37
CA SER A 11 -4.81 -0.54 54.12
C SER A 11 -3.83 -0.69 52.95
N LEU A 12 -3.93 -1.81 52.23
CA LEU A 12 -3.23 -2.04 50.96
C LEU A 12 -3.93 -1.26 49.85
N PHE A 13 -3.36 -0.15 49.43
CA PHE A 13 -3.77 0.58 48.23
C PHE A 13 -3.39 -0.25 46.99
N LYS A 14 -4.35 -0.97 46.40
CA LYS A 14 -4.17 -1.61 45.10
C LYS A 14 -4.21 -0.53 44.02
N VAL A 15 -3.05 -0.14 43.51
CA VAL A 15 -2.96 0.64 42.26
C VAL A 15 -3.31 -0.32 41.12
N ALA A 16 -4.52 -0.18 40.59
CA ALA A 16 -4.92 -0.90 39.38
C ALA A 16 -4.26 -0.20 38.17
N PHE A 17 -3.22 -0.81 37.62
CA PHE A 17 -2.68 -0.43 36.32
C PHE A 17 -3.67 -0.91 35.27
N SER A 18 -4.51 -0.01 34.75
CA SER A 18 -5.31 -0.32 33.57
C SER A 18 -4.40 -0.15 32.36
N ALA A 19 -3.92 -1.25 31.79
CA ALA A 19 -3.35 -1.22 30.45
C ALA A 19 -4.50 -0.86 29.50
N ALA A 20 -4.53 0.38 29.05
CA ALA A 20 -5.37 0.76 27.93
C ALA A 20 -4.92 -0.08 26.74
N VAL A 21 -5.75 -1.04 26.32
CA VAL A 21 -5.60 -1.66 25.00
C VAL A 21 -5.95 -0.56 24.01
N GLU A 22 -4.93 0.12 23.51
CA GLU A 22 -5.08 1.03 22.39
C GLU A 22 -5.49 0.17 21.18
N THR A 23 -6.79 0.17 20.89
CA THR A 23 -7.31 -0.45 19.67
C THR A 23 -6.73 0.32 18.50
N LYS A 24 -5.64 -0.20 17.90
CA LYS A 24 -5.06 0.33 16.67
C LYS A 24 -6.18 0.40 15.63
N VAL A 25 -6.56 1.60 15.24
CA VAL A 25 -7.62 1.84 14.27
C VAL A 25 -7.21 1.19 12.94
N THR A 26 -8.08 0.34 12.41
CA THR A 26 -7.86 -0.31 11.11
C THR A 26 -8.48 0.53 10.00
N LYS A 27 -7.69 0.83 8.97
CA LYS A 27 -8.15 1.47 7.73
C LYS A 27 -8.28 0.40 6.65
N ALA A 28 -9.51 0.05 6.29
CA ALA A 28 -9.77 -0.88 5.20
C ALA A 28 -9.83 -0.16 3.85
N VAL A 29 -9.22 -0.76 2.82
CA VAL A 29 -9.20 -0.30 1.44
C VAL A 29 -9.42 -1.50 0.52
N THR A 30 -10.16 -1.30 -0.56
CA THR A 30 -10.36 -2.33 -1.59
C THR A 30 -9.87 -1.82 -2.93
N ILE A 31 -9.08 -2.64 -3.62
CA ILE A 31 -8.54 -2.38 -4.95
C ILE A 31 -8.97 -3.52 -5.87
N ASP A 32 -9.73 -3.19 -6.89
CA ASP A 32 -9.98 -4.05 -8.02
C ASP A 32 -8.88 -3.83 -9.07
N VAL A 33 -8.04 -4.83 -9.30
CA VAL A 33 -7.01 -4.78 -10.35
C VAL A 33 -7.65 -5.28 -11.64
N VAL A 34 -7.86 -4.37 -12.59
CA VAL A 34 -8.63 -4.62 -13.81
C VAL A 34 -7.84 -4.25 -15.05
N ASN A 35 -8.19 -4.87 -16.18
CA ASN A 35 -7.80 -4.35 -17.48
C ASN A 35 -8.70 -3.18 -17.88
N ALA A 36 -8.13 -2.10 -18.41
CA ALA A 36 -8.88 -0.96 -18.94
C ALA A 36 -8.23 -0.40 -20.21
N GLN A 37 -9.06 0.02 -21.17
CA GLN A 37 -8.59 0.82 -22.31
C GLN A 37 -8.49 2.28 -21.86
N LEU A 38 -7.26 2.82 -21.81
CA LEU A 38 -6.99 4.20 -21.39
C LEU A 38 -6.09 4.90 -22.41
N ALA A 39 -6.18 6.23 -22.45
CA ALA A 39 -5.41 7.09 -23.36
C ALA A 39 -4.88 8.37 -22.66
N PRO A 40 -4.04 8.24 -21.61
CA PRO A 40 -3.59 9.40 -20.82
C PRO A 40 -2.68 10.36 -21.63
N ASP A 41 -1.99 9.86 -22.65
CA ASP A 41 -1.21 10.63 -23.63
C ASP A 41 -1.97 10.88 -24.95
N GLY A 42 -3.25 10.52 -25.01
CA GLY A 42 -4.09 10.57 -26.21
C GLY A 42 -3.99 9.34 -27.12
N PHE A 43 -3.16 8.33 -26.79
CA PHE A 43 -3.10 7.06 -27.51
C PHE A 43 -3.76 5.94 -26.70
N GLU A 44 -4.83 5.34 -27.24
CA GLU A 44 -5.54 4.28 -26.53
C GLU A 44 -4.74 2.98 -26.53
N ARG A 45 -4.56 2.41 -25.34
CA ARG A 45 -3.96 1.08 -25.12
C ARG A 45 -4.66 0.34 -23.99
N SER A 46 -4.53 -0.98 -24.00
CA SER A 46 -4.88 -1.79 -22.83
C SER A 46 -3.89 -1.48 -21.70
N THR A 47 -4.39 -1.45 -20.47
CA THR A 47 -3.65 -1.14 -19.24
C THR A 47 -4.05 -2.11 -18.13
N ILE A 48 -3.24 -2.19 -17.07
CA ILE A 48 -3.54 -2.89 -15.82
C ILE A 48 -3.63 -1.80 -14.75
N VAL A 49 -4.80 -1.58 -14.16
CA VAL A 49 -5.03 -0.41 -13.31
C VAL A 49 -5.85 -0.74 -12.07
N ALA A 50 -5.61 0.04 -11.01
CA ALA A 50 -6.39 0.00 -9.78
C ALA A 50 -7.72 0.73 -9.97
N ASN A 51 -8.83 0.04 -9.73
CA ASN A 51 -10.20 0.58 -9.82
C ASN A 51 -10.54 1.24 -11.17
N GLY A 52 -9.89 0.79 -12.25
CA GLY A 52 -10.14 1.31 -13.61
C GLY A 52 -9.55 2.69 -13.90
N GLN A 53 -8.64 3.20 -13.07
CA GLN A 53 -8.11 4.55 -13.17
C GLN A 53 -6.57 4.56 -13.24
N PHE A 54 -6.02 5.49 -14.03
CA PHE A 54 -4.59 5.79 -14.05
C PHE A 54 -4.36 7.29 -13.84
N PRO A 55 -3.48 7.69 -12.88
CA PRO A 55 -2.91 6.85 -11.84
C PRO A 55 -3.98 6.18 -10.96
N GLY A 56 -3.59 5.15 -10.20
CA GLY A 56 -4.48 4.51 -9.23
C GLY A 56 -4.95 5.50 -8.15
N PRO A 57 -6.12 5.26 -7.53
CA PRO A 57 -6.65 6.12 -6.48
C PRO A 57 -5.70 6.21 -5.28
N ALA A 58 -5.68 7.35 -4.60
CA ALA A 58 -4.85 7.54 -3.42
C ALA A 58 -5.29 6.62 -2.28
N ILE A 59 -4.32 5.95 -1.67
CA ILE A 59 -4.51 5.31 -0.36
C ILE A 59 -4.08 6.31 0.69
N THR A 60 -5.00 6.75 1.54
CA THR A 60 -4.68 7.62 2.68
C THR A 60 -4.86 6.88 3.99
N ALA A 61 -3.89 6.98 4.88
CA ALA A 61 -3.95 6.46 6.23
C ALA A 61 -3.37 7.47 7.23
N VAL A 62 -3.45 7.13 8.51
CA VAL A 62 -2.87 7.92 9.60
C VAL A 62 -1.80 7.09 10.31
N LYS A 63 -0.71 7.72 10.72
CA LYS A 63 0.35 7.12 11.55
C LYS A 63 -0.24 6.31 12.71
N GLY A 64 0.31 5.11 12.96
CA GLY A 64 -0.15 4.20 14.02
C GLY A 64 -1.31 3.28 13.62
N GLN A 65 -1.99 3.53 12.50
CA GLN A 65 -3.06 2.66 12.01
C GLN A 65 -2.51 1.33 11.45
N THR A 66 -3.40 0.35 11.35
CA THR A 66 -3.18 -0.83 10.49
C THR A 66 -3.93 -0.63 9.20
N LEU A 67 -3.23 -0.68 8.07
CA LEU A 67 -3.82 -0.65 6.74
C LEU A 67 -4.22 -2.08 6.35
N GLN A 68 -5.48 -2.29 6.00
CA GLN A 68 -5.96 -3.54 5.40
C GLN A 68 -6.33 -3.29 3.95
N VAL A 69 -5.52 -3.78 3.01
CA VAL A 69 -5.75 -3.61 1.57
C VAL A 69 -6.21 -4.92 0.97
N THR A 70 -7.49 -5.01 0.61
CA THR A 70 -8.01 -6.16 -0.16
C THR A 70 -7.80 -5.90 -1.64
N VAL A 71 -6.98 -6.72 -2.28
CA VAL A 71 -6.70 -6.69 -3.72
C VAL A 71 -7.47 -7.83 -4.38
N ASN A 72 -8.40 -7.48 -5.26
CA ASN A 72 -9.14 -8.42 -6.08
C ASN A 72 -8.53 -8.47 -7.48
N ASN A 73 -7.99 -9.62 -7.87
CA ASN A 73 -7.42 -9.79 -9.20
C ASN A 73 -8.51 -10.11 -10.23
N LYS A 74 -8.84 -9.13 -11.06
CA LYS A 74 -9.87 -9.23 -12.11
C LYS A 74 -9.26 -9.14 -13.51
N LEU A 75 -7.96 -9.46 -13.65
CA LEU A 75 -7.25 -9.40 -14.93
C LEU A 75 -7.66 -10.55 -15.86
N THR A 76 -8.04 -10.21 -17.09
CA THR A 76 -8.56 -11.14 -18.09
C THR A 76 -7.82 -11.07 -19.43
N ASP A 77 -7.13 -9.97 -19.74
CA ASP A 77 -6.40 -9.78 -20.99
C ASP A 77 -5.22 -10.77 -21.11
N ALA A 78 -5.32 -11.68 -22.07
CA ALA A 78 -4.31 -12.70 -22.33
C ALA A 78 -3.03 -12.16 -22.98
N SER A 79 -3.06 -10.92 -23.49
CA SER A 79 -1.87 -10.22 -24.00
C SER A 79 -1.02 -9.58 -22.89
N MET A 80 -1.44 -9.73 -21.63
CA MET A 80 -0.76 -9.21 -20.44
C MET A 80 -0.61 -10.29 -19.36
N ARG A 81 0.21 -10.00 -18.34
CA ARG A 81 0.30 -10.85 -17.15
C ARG A 81 -1.01 -10.73 -16.35
N ARG A 82 -1.68 -11.86 -16.14
CA ARG A 82 -2.97 -11.93 -15.44
C ARG A 82 -2.87 -12.24 -13.94
N SER A 83 -1.71 -12.66 -13.46
CA SER A 83 -1.43 -12.64 -12.01
C SER A 83 -1.01 -11.24 -11.59
N THR A 84 -1.09 -10.91 -10.31
CA THR A 84 -0.65 -9.62 -9.77
C THR A 84 -0.12 -9.76 -8.35
N ALA A 85 0.63 -8.77 -7.85
CA ALA A 85 1.00 -8.64 -6.45
C ALA A 85 1.10 -7.15 -6.12
N LEU A 86 0.59 -6.71 -4.98
CA LEU A 86 0.70 -5.32 -4.52
C LEU A 86 1.91 -5.21 -3.60
N ASN A 87 2.76 -4.21 -3.83
CA ASN A 87 3.76 -3.73 -2.88
C ASN A 87 3.39 -2.31 -2.42
N LEU A 88 3.63 -2.02 -1.14
CA LEU A 88 3.51 -0.69 -0.54
C LEU A 88 4.92 -0.12 -0.33
N ASP A 89 5.45 0.54 -1.35
CA ASP A 89 6.86 0.92 -1.42
C ASP A 89 7.24 1.91 -0.31
N GLY A 90 8.34 1.61 0.38
CA GLY A 90 8.85 2.38 1.50
C GLY A 90 8.22 2.06 2.86
N ILE A 91 7.20 1.19 2.93
CA ILE A 91 6.67 0.69 4.20
C ILE A 91 7.58 -0.41 4.75
N PHE A 92 7.88 -0.35 6.05
CA PHE A 92 8.74 -1.33 6.72
C PHE A 92 7.92 -2.50 7.24
N PHE A 93 8.42 -3.70 6.96
CA PHE A 93 7.86 -4.95 7.46
C PHE A 93 8.84 -5.59 8.44
N HIS A 94 8.31 -6.22 9.50
CA HIS A 94 9.13 -7.03 10.37
C HIS A 94 9.32 -8.43 9.75
N THR A 95 10.33 -9.17 10.22
CA THR A 95 10.57 -10.52 9.69
C THR A 95 9.40 -11.47 9.92
N ALA A 96 8.57 -11.22 10.95
CA ALA A 96 7.42 -12.04 11.29
C ALA A 96 6.23 -11.87 10.32
N ASP A 97 6.13 -10.71 9.65
CA ASP A 97 5.05 -10.32 8.74
C ASP A 97 5.58 -9.97 7.33
N VAL A 98 6.80 -10.40 7.00
CA VAL A 98 7.46 -10.13 5.70
C VAL A 98 6.66 -10.64 4.49
N TYR A 99 5.76 -11.61 4.67
CA TYR A 99 4.89 -12.08 3.60
C TYR A 99 3.82 -11.06 3.19
N GLU A 100 3.59 -10.01 4.01
CA GLU A 100 2.68 -8.89 3.71
C GLU A 100 3.34 -7.82 2.81
N GLU A 101 4.67 -7.82 2.68
CA GLU A 101 5.44 -6.99 1.73
C GLU A 101 5.19 -7.46 0.29
N ALA A 102 5.11 -8.80 0.15
CA ALA A 102 4.57 -9.55 -0.97
C ALA A 102 5.28 -9.44 -2.32
N GLU A 103 6.60 -9.49 -2.26
CA GLU A 103 7.53 -9.67 -3.37
C GLU A 103 7.39 -11.08 -3.96
N PRO A 104 6.85 -11.21 -5.19
CA PRO A 104 6.73 -12.49 -5.85
C PRO A 104 8.06 -13.24 -5.93
N PHE A 105 8.04 -14.51 -5.53
CA PHE A 105 9.19 -15.42 -5.57
C PHE A 105 10.33 -15.06 -4.60
N VAL A 106 10.13 -14.09 -3.71
CA VAL A 106 11.02 -13.78 -2.57
C VAL A 106 10.36 -14.21 -1.26
N ASN A 107 9.16 -13.66 -0.96
CA ASN A 107 8.42 -13.93 0.28
C ASN A 107 6.93 -14.27 0.06
N ALA A 108 6.41 -14.09 -1.16
CA ALA A 108 5.03 -14.43 -1.51
C ALA A 108 4.90 -15.04 -2.92
N CYS A 109 3.76 -15.67 -3.18
CA CYS A 109 3.31 -16.02 -4.53
C CYS A 109 2.39 -14.92 -5.08
N PRO A 110 2.37 -14.65 -6.40
CA PRO A 110 1.39 -13.76 -7.00
C PRO A 110 -0.05 -14.21 -6.74
N ILE A 111 -0.96 -13.24 -6.63
CA ILE A 111 -2.41 -13.45 -6.62
C ILE A 111 -2.81 -13.99 -8.00
N ALA A 112 -3.42 -15.17 -8.03
CA ALA A 112 -3.87 -15.78 -9.28
C ALA A 112 -5.07 -15.02 -9.88
N PRO A 113 -5.36 -15.17 -11.19
CA PRO A 113 -6.56 -14.59 -11.79
C PRO A 113 -7.82 -15.07 -11.06
N GLU A 114 -8.80 -14.18 -10.88
CA GLU A 114 -10.07 -14.43 -10.19
C GLU A 114 -9.97 -14.62 -8.66
N ASP A 115 -8.75 -14.65 -8.10
CA ASP A 115 -8.51 -14.72 -6.67
C ASP A 115 -8.34 -13.32 -6.04
N SER A 116 -8.37 -13.26 -4.71
CA SER A 116 -8.20 -12.03 -3.94
C SER A 116 -7.31 -12.28 -2.72
N TYR A 117 -6.55 -11.27 -2.31
CA TYR A 117 -5.72 -11.31 -1.12
C TYR A 117 -5.89 -10.04 -0.31
N THR A 118 -5.87 -10.15 1.02
CA THR A 118 -5.95 -8.98 1.91
C THR A 118 -4.65 -8.81 2.66
N TYR A 119 -3.94 -7.74 2.32
CA TYR A 119 -2.72 -7.30 2.98
C TYR A 119 -3.07 -6.65 4.32
N THR A 120 -2.43 -7.07 5.41
CA THR A 120 -2.62 -6.48 6.75
C THR A 120 -1.31 -5.87 7.24
N VAL A 121 -1.19 -4.55 7.12
CA VAL A 121 0.08 -3.83 7.27
C VAL A 121 0.00 -2.83 8.44
N PRO A 122 0.63 -3.12 9.59
CA PRO A 122 0.73 -2.17 10.69
C PRO A 122 1.70 -1.03 10.33
N LEU A 123 1.22 0.20 10.20
CA LEU A 123 2.05 1.34 9.76
C LEU A 123 3.04 1.85 10.82
N GLY A 124 2.89 1.39 12.07
CA GLY A 124 3.80 1.73 13.17
C GLY A 124 3.94 3.24 13.34
N SER A 125 5.18 3.73 13.34
CA SER A 125 5.50 5.15 13.50
C SER A 125 5.80 5.86 12.17
N GLN A 126 5.62 5.22 11.02
CA GLN A 126 5.87 5.84 9.72
C GLN A 126 4.77 6.86 9.39
N ALA A 127 5.18 7.98 8.79
CA ALA A 127 4.33 8.99 8.19
C ALA A 127 5.10 9.64 7.03
N GLY A 128 4.39 10.11 6.02
CA GLY A 128 4.97 10.73 4.83
C GLY A 128 4.30 10.31 3.52
N THR A 129 5.02 10.59 2.43
CA THR A 129 4.61 10.28 1.07
C THR A 129 5.28 9.00 0.60
N PHE A 130 4.45 8.04 0.23
CA PHE A 130 4.81 6.72 -0.30
C PHE A 130 3.98 6.47 -1.56
N TRP A 131 4.08 5.27 -2.10
CA TRP A 131 3.29 4.84 -3.23
C TRP A 131 3.07 3.34 -3.16
N TYR A 132 2.14 2.85 -3.96
CA TYR A 132 1.90 1.42 -4.13
C TYR A 132 1.98 1.08 -5.60
N HIS A 133 2.41 -0.13 -5.90
CA HIS A 133 2.49 -0.61 -7.28
C HIS A 133 2.42 -2.13 -7.36
N SER A 134 2.29 -2.63 -8.59
CA SER A 134 2.53 -4.04 -8.84
C SER A 134 4.01 -4.39 -8.64
N GLU A 135 4.28 -5.47 -7.92
CA GLU A 135 5.64 -6.03 -7.77
C GLU A 135 5.85 -7.30 -8.59
N LEU A 136 4.93 -7.59 -9.52
CA LEU A 136 5.08 -8.71 -10.43
C LEU A 136 5.74 -8.29 -11.75
N SER A 137 7.02 -8.62 -11.93
CA SER A 137 7.77 -8.32 -13.15
C SER A 137 7.73 -6.80 -13.44
N VAL A 138 7.42 -6.39 -14.67
CA VAL A 138 7.27 -4.98 -15.06
C VAL A 138 5.80 -4.54 -15.12
N GLN A 139 4.90 -5.23 -14.43
CA GLN A 139 3.46 -4.99 -14.55
C GLN A 139 3.04 -3.58 -14.10
N TYR A 140 3.74 -2.94 -13.16
CA TYR A 140 3.41 -1.56 -12.74
C TYR A 140 3.55 -0.55 -13.89
N VAL A 141 4.41 -0.84 -14.88
CA VAL A 141 4.60 0.01 -16.07
C VAL A 141 3.33 0.00 -16.95
N ASP A 142 2.56 -1.09 -16.94
CA ASP A 142 1.25 -1.16 -17.62
C ASP A 142 0.14 -0.41 -16.87
N GLY A 143 0.42 0.19 -15.70
CA GLY A 143 -0.46 1.17 -15.04
C GLY A 143 -0.80 0.89 -13.58
N PHE A 144 -0.45 -0.27 -13.01
CA PHE A 144 -0.87 -0.61 -11.65
C PHE A 144 0.11 0.04 -10.65
N ARG A 145 -0.10 1.33 -10.42
CA ARG A 145 0.62 2.18 -9.47
C ARG A 145 -0.24 3.36 -9.03
N GLY A 146 -0.08 3.81 -7.79
CA GLY A 146 -0.79 4.95 -7.23
C GLY A 146 -0.16 5.46 -5.94
N PRO A 147 -0.64 6.59 -5.39
CA PRO A 147 0.00 7.21 -4.24
C PRO A 147 -0.50 6.58 -2.92
N LEU A 148 0.39 6.51 -1.94
CA LEU A 148 0.11 6.10 -0.56
C LEU A 148 0.56 7.22 0.37
N ILE A 149 -0.38 7.89 1.04
CA ILE A 149 -0.09 8.99 1.95
C ILE A 149 -0.43 8.56 3.38
N ILE A 150 0.54 8.68 4.29
CA ILE A 150 0.34 8.42 5.71
C ILE A 150 0.48 9.73 6.46
N TYR A 151 -0.64 10.33 6.84
CA TYR A 151 -0.67 11.60 7.57
C TYR A 151 -0.24 11.43 9.03
N ASP A 152 0.49 12.42 9.55
CA ASP A 152 0.80 12.54 10.98
C ASP A 152 -0.08 13.65 11.60
N PRO A 153 -1.00 13.34 12.52
CA PRO A 153 -1.80 14.36 13.21
C PRO A 153 -0.94 15.35 14.01
N GLU A 154 0.27 14.93 14.39
CA GLU A 154 1.28 15.70 15.11
C GLU A 154 2.47 16.07 14.20
N ASP A 155 2.25 16.19 12.88
CA ASP A 155 3.29 16.59 11.92
C ASP A 155 4.00 17.88 12.39
N PRO A 156 5.34 17.84 12.66
CA PRO A 156 6.10 19.00 13.09
C PRO A 156 6.15 20.13 12.05
N HIS A 157 5.83 19.82 10.79
CA HIS A 157 5.77 20.76 9.67
C HIS A 157 4.38 21.31 9.39
N ARG A 158 3.34 20.88 10.14
CA ARG A 158 1.95 21.28 9.90
C ARG A 158 1.70 22.80 9.90
N SER A 159 2.54 23.56 10.61
CA SER A 159 2.45 25.03 10.65
C SER A 159 3.07 25.74 9.44
N LEU A 160 3.69 24.99 8.51
CA LEU A 160 4.39 25.52 7.33
C LEU A 160 3.51 25.57 6.07
N TYR A 161 2.31 24.98 6.10
CA TYR A 161 1.41 24.90 4.96
C TYR A 161 -0.05 25.10 5.38
N ASP A 162 -0.87 25.57 4.44
CA ASP A 162 -2.30 25.82 4.66
C ASP A 162 -3.19 24.65 4.25
N VAL A 163 -2.79 23.91 3.20
CA VAL A 163 -3.57 22.84 2.57
C VAL A 163 -2.67 21.63 2.34
N ASP A 164 -3.14 20.48 2.81
CA ASP A 164 -2.54 19.16 2.58
C ASP A 164 -3.70 18.15 2.45
N ASP A 165 -4.02 17.80 1.20
CA ASP A 165 -5.10 16.88 0.85
C ASP A 165 -4.82 16.19 -0.49
N GLU A 166 -5.77 15.42 -1.02
CA GLU A 166 -5.57 14.71 -2.29
C GLU A 166 -5.24 15.64 -3.48
N SER A 167 -5.62 16.93 -3.44
CA SER A 167 -5.35 17.89 -4.51
C SER A 167 -3.89 18.35 -4.57
N THR A 168 -3.14 18.17 -3.49
CA THR A 168 -1.71 18.51 -3.42
C THR A 168 -0.80 17.35 -3.79
N ILE A 169 -1.35 16.17 -4.09
CA ILE A 169 -0.60 15.00 -4.54
C ILE A 169 -0.28 15.13 -6.04
N VAL A 170 1.00 15.14 -6.38
CA VAL A 170 1.47 15.17 -7.78
C VAL A 170 2.25 13.89 -8.07
N GLN A 171 1.80 13.13 -9.08
CA GLN A 171 2.49 11.95 -9.58
C GLN A 171 3.14 12.26 -10.91
N LEU A 172 4.45 11.97 -11.02
CA LEU A 172 5.20 12.04 -12.26
C LEU A 172 5.39 10.63 -12.78
N ALA A 173 4.98 10.39 -14.02
CA ALA A 173 4.99 9.06 -14.62
C ALA A 173 5.45 9.13 -16.08
N ASP A 174 6.34 8.22 -16.42
CA ASP A 174 6.64 7.79 -17.78
C ASP A 174 5.50 6.95 -18.35
N TRP A 175 5.35 6.96 -19.68
CA TRP A 175 4.27 6.23 -20.37
C TRP A 175 4.74 5.60 -21.67
N TRP A 176 4.29 4.37 -21.91
CA TRP A 176 4.51 3.64 -23.17
C TRP A 176 3.17 3.38 -23.85
N GLN A 177 3.14 3.35 -25.18
CA GLN A 177 1.97 3.02 -25.98
C GLN A 177 1.82 1.50 -26.18
N ASN A 178 2.92 0.75 -26.07
CA ASN A 178 2.96 -0.70 -26.17
C ASN A 178 2.92 -1.38 -24.80
N SER A 179 2.27 -2.55 -24.71
CA SER A 179 2.27 -3.36 -23.49
C SER A 179 3.66 -3.86 -23.12
N THR A 180 3.87 -4.09 -21.82
CA THR A 180 5.21 -4.39 -21.30
C THR A 180 5.75 -5.75 -21.74
N LEU A 181 4.90 -6.73 -22.08
CA LEU A 181 5.35 -8.06 -22.49
C LEU A 181 6.21 -8.03 -23.77
N PRO A 182 5.73 -7.46 -24.91
CA PRO A 182 6.56 -7.25 -26.09
C PRO A 182 7.81 -6.41 -25.83
N LEU A 183 7.68 -5.33 -25.05
CA LEU A 183 8.81 -4.44 -24.72
C LEU A 183 9.90 -5.19 -23.94
N MET A 184 9.50 -6.04 -22.99
CA MET A 184 10.39 -6.88 -22.22
C MET A 184 11.12 -7.89 -23.11
N SER A 185 10.43 -8.52 -24.07
CA SER A 185 11.08 -9.44 -25.01
C SER A 185 12.16 -8.76 -25.86
N VAL A 186 11.97 -7.49 -26.25
CA VAL A 186 13.00 -6.71 -26.96
C VAL A 186 14.18 -6.40 -26.04
N TYR A 187 13.91 -5.98 -24.80
CA TYR A 187 14.95 -5.73 -23.80
C TYR A 187 15.78 -6.98 -23.52
N GLU A 188 15.15 -8.12 -23.26
CA GLU A 188 15.83 -9.40 -23.00
C GLU A 188 16.71 -9.85 -24.18
N ALA A 189 16.27 -9.59 -25.42
CA ALA A 189 17.01 -9.97 -26.61
C ALA A 189 18.20 -9.04 -26.92
N THR A 190 18.12 -7.76 -26.55
CA THR A 190 19.06 -6.72 -27.03
C THR A 190 19.86 -6.03 -25.93
N GLY A 191 19.39 -6.08 -24.69
CA GLY A 191 19.87 -5.27 -23.56
C GLY A 191 19.54 -3.79 -23.68
N VAL A 192 18.78 -3.37 -24.70
CA VAL A 192 18.41 -1.96 -24.92
C VAL A 192 17.11 -1.67 -24.19
N VAL A 193 17.14 -0.69 -23.27
CA VAL A 193 15.95 -0.23 -22.55
C VAL A 193 14.99 0.43 -23.53
N PRO A 194 13.73 -0.02 -23.61
CA PRO A 194 12.71 0.62 -24.45
C PRO A 194 12.46 2.06 -24.02
N ILE A 195 12.49 2.99 -24.96
CA ILE A 195 12.23 4.42 -24.73
C ILE A 195 10.72 4.62 -24.56
N CYS A 196 10.30 5.42 -23.57
CA CYS A 196 8.90 5.80 -23.36
C CYS A 196 8.41 6.78 -24.43
N ASP A 197 7.10 6.77 -24.68
CA ASP A 197 6.44 7.63 -25.66
C ASP A 197 6.09 9.01 -25.09
N SER A 198 6.05 9.14 -23.76
CA SER A 198 5.81 10.41 -23.05
C SER A 198 6.94 11.44 -23.14
N GLY A 199 8.08 11.09 -23.77
CA GLY A 199 9.30 11.92 -23.82
C GLY A 199 10.10 11.89 -22.53
#